data_AF-A0A8J9XB73-F1
#
_entry.id   AF-A0A8J9XB73-F1
#
_cell.length_a   1.000
_cell.length_b   1.000
_cell.length_c   1.000
_cell.angle_alpha   90.00
_cell.angle_beta   90.00
_cell.angle_gamma   90.00
#
_symmetry.space_group_name_H-M   'P 1'
#
loop_
_entity.id
_entity.type
_entity.pdbx_description
1 polymer ?
#
loop_
_entity_poly.entity_id
_entity_poly.type
_entity_poly.pdbx_seq_one_letter_code
_entity_poly.pdbx_strand_id
1 'polypeptide(L)' 'MKKVVQQLQLEAGLNSVKVSQAAADLKQFCLQNAQHDPLLTGVSSSTNPFRPQKVCSFL' A
#
# COMPACT_ATOMS: atom_id res chain seq x y z
N MET A 1 28.39 26.37 4.30
CA MET A 1 27.45 26.96 3.33
C MET A 1 27.51 26.32 1.94
N LYS A 2 28.68 26.19 1.28
CA LYS A 2 28.77 25.64 -0.10
C LYS A 2 28.05 24.29 -0.33
N LYS A 3 28.22 23.33 0.59
CA LYS A 3 27.53 22.01 0.51
C LYS A 3 26.00 22.13 0.54
N VAL A 4 25.44 23.02 1.35
CA VAL A 4 23.99 23.21 1.46
C VAL A 4 23.43 23.81 0.17
N VAL A 5 24.13 24.78 -0.42
CA VAL A 5 23.71 25.40 -1.68
C VAL A 5 23.72 24.38 -2.83
N GLN A 6 24.76 23.54 -2.90
CA GLN A 6 24.83 22.47 -3.90
C GLN A 6 23.68 21.46 -3.75
N GLN A 7 23.32 21.11 -2.50
CA GLN A 7 22.18 20.23 -2.22
C GLN A 7 20.86 20.85 -2.69
N LEU A 8 20.62 22.12 -2.38
CA LEU A 8 19.39 22.82 -2.78
C LEU A 8 19.27 22.95 -4.30
N GLN A 9 20.38 23.16 -5.00
CA GLN A 9 20.40 23.20 -6.47
C GLN A 9 20.01 21.85 -7.08
N LEU A 10 20.45 20.74 -6.49
CA LEU A 10 20.06 19.40 -6.92
C LEU A 10 18.56 19.16 -6.69
N GLU A 11 18.05 19.47 -5.50
CA GLU A 11 16.64 19.27 -5.14
C GLU A 11 15.70 20.14 -5.98
N ALA A 12 16.09 21.39 -6.28
CA ALA A 12 15.33 22.28 -7.15
C ALA A 12 15.26 21.79 -8.60
N GLY A 13 16.21 20.95 -9.03
CA GLY A 13 16.23 20.33 -10.36
C GLY A 13 15.31 19.11 -10.51
N LEU A 14 14.65 18.68 -9.44
CA LEU A 14 13.75 17.52 -9.49
C LEU A 14 12.42 17.87 -10.17
N ASN A 15 12.04 17.06 -11.15
CA ASN A 15 10.75 17.23 -11.82
C ASN A 15 9.62 16.76 -10.90
N SER A 16 8.75 17.69 -10.51
CA SER A 16 7.55 17.39 -9.73
C SER A 16 6.37 17.08 -10.64
N VAL A 17 5.55 16.12 -10.25
CA VAL A 17 4.24 15.86 -10.86
C VAL A 17 3.15 16.65 -10.12
N LYS A 18 2.02 16.91 -10.78
CA LYS A 18 0.86 17.52 -10.11
C LYS A 18 0.35 16.59 -9.02
N VAL A 19 0.03 17.16 -7.86
CA VAL A 19 -0.55 16.42 -6.72
C VAL A 19 -1.82 15.67 -7.13
N SER A 20 -2.66 16.28 -7.97
CA SER A 20 -3.87 15.64 -8.50
C SER A 20 -3.58 14.39 -9.33
N GLN A 21 -2.49 14.40 -10.12
CA GLN A 21 -2.07 13.24 -10.91
C GLN A 21 -1.56 12.13 -9.98
N ALA A 22 -0.65 12.45 -9.07
CA ALA A 22 -0.12 11.48 -8.12
C ALA A 22 -1.24 10.84 -7.27
N ALA A 23 -2.23 11.63 -6.85
CA ALA A 23 -3.39 11.11 -6.11
C ALA A 23 -4.27 10.19 -6.96
N ALA A 24 -4.47 10.51 -8.25
CA ALA A 24 -5.22 9.66 -9.17
C ALA A 24 -4.50 8.32 -9.40
N ASP A 25 -3.18 8.35 -9.60
CA ASP A 25 -2.36 7.17 -9.81
C ASP A 25 -2.39 6.25 -8.58
N LEU A 26 -2.24 6.83 -7.38
CA LEU A 26 -2.35 6.09 -6.12
C LEU A 26 -3.73 5.47 -5.94
N LYS A 27 -4.80 6.23 -6.21
CA LYS A 27 -6.18 5.70 -6.13
C LYS A 27 -6.36 4.54 -7.10
N GLN A 28 -5.90 4.68 -8.34
CA GLN A 28 -6.03 3.64 -9.35
C GLN A 28 -5.29 2.37 -8.95
N PHE A 29 -4.07 2.50 -8.43
CA PHE A 29 -3.31 1.38 -7.90
C PHE A 29 -4.07 0.66 -6.78
N CYS A 30 -4.59 1.41 -5.80
CA CYS A 30 -5.37 0.82 -4.72
C CYS A 30 -6.61 0.08 -5.23
N LEU A 31 -7.37 0.66 -6.17
CA LEU A 31 -8.57 0.03 -6.72
C LEU A 31 -8.27 -1.26 -7.49
N GLN A 32 -7.16 -1.29 -8.25
CA GLN A 32 -6.74 -2.48 -8.99
C GLN A 32 -6.32 -3.63 -8.05
N ASN A 33 -5.75 -3.31 -6.89
CA ASN A 33 -5.23 -4.30 -5.95
C ASN A 33 -6.19 -4.62 -4.80
N ALA A 34 -7.24 -3.82 -4.58
CA ALA A 34 -8.14 -3.97 -3.45
C ALA A 34 -8.76 -5.37 -3.35
N GLN A 35 -9.08 -6.00 -4.49
CA GLN A 35 -9.66 -7.35 -4.50
C GLN A 35 -8.68 -8.44 -4.05
N HIS A 36 -7.38 -8.19 -4.21
CA HIS A 36 -6.32 -9.12 -3.82
C HIS A 36 -5.83 -8.88 -2.40
N ASP A 37 -6.33 -7.87 -1.69
CA ASP A 37 -5.99 -7.59 -0.30
C ASP A 37 -6.96 -8.34 0.64
N PRO A 38 -6.51 -9.42 1.31
CA PRO A 38 -7.33 -10.21 2.23
C PRO A 38 -7.90 -9.41 3.39
N LEU A 39 -7.26 -8.30 3.77
CA LEU A 39 -7.69 -7.45 4.87
C LEU A 39 -8.79 -6.48 4.45
N LEU A 40 -8.91 -6.19 3.16
CA LEU A 40 -9.98 -5.34 2.62
C LEU A 40 -11.20 -6.15 2.18
N THR A 41 -11.01 -7.27 1.48
CA THR A 41 -12.13 -8.11 1.00
C THR A 41 -12.60 -9.15 2.03
N GLY A 42 -11.78 -9.43 3.03
CA GLY A 42 -11.97 -10.55 3.92
C GLY A 42 -11.65 -11.87 3.22
N VAL A 43 -11.34 -12.89 4.01
CA VAL A 43 -11.08 -14.24 3.51
C VAL A 43 -11.94 -15.26 4.22
N SER A 44 -12.26 -16.33 3.51
CA SER A 44 -12.95 -17.47 4.12
C SER A 44 -12.12 -18.04 5.27
N SER A 45 -12.80 -18.63 6.25
CA SER A 45 -12.13 -19.33 7.35
C SER A 45 -11.14 -20.39 6.87
N SER A 46 -11.42 -21.11 5.79
CA SER A 46 -10.55 -22.18 5.29
C SER A 46 -9.29 -21.67 4.60
N THR A 47 -9.32 -20.46 4.05
CA THR A 47 -8.15 -19.83 3.40
C THR A 47 -7.36 -18.92 4.34
N ASN A 48 -7.86 -18.66 5.55
CA ASN A 48 -7.16 -17.85 6.54
C ASN A 48 -6.12 -18.72 7.31
N PRO A 49 -4.81 -18.45 7.17
CA PRO A 49 -3.77 -19.22 7.88
C PRO A 49 -3.79 -19.01 9.41
N PHE A 50 -4.42 -17.93 9.90
CA PHE A 50 -4.54 -17.62 11.33
C PHE A 50 -5.83 -18.17 11.95
N ARG A 51 -6.59 -18.98 11.22
CA ARG A 51 -7.85 -19.52 11.70
C ARG A 51 -7.61 -20.51 12.86
N PRO A 52 -8.38 -20.41 13.97
CA PRO A 52 -8.33 -21.42 15.01
C PRO A 52 -8.65 -22.82 14.48
N GLN A 53 -7.91 -23.82 14.95
CA GLN A 53 -8.26 -25.22 14.69
C GLN A 53 -9.62 -25.51 15.33
N LYS A 54 -10.54 -26.09 14.55
CA LYS A 54 -11.77 -26.64 15.13
C LYS A 54 -11.36 -27.91 15.86
N VAL A 55 -11.23 -27.84 17.18
CA VAL A 55 -11.23 -29.06 18.01
C VAL A 55 -12.63 -29.65 17.90
N CYS A 56 -12.75 -30.78 17.20
CA CYS A 56 -13.99 -31.54 17.19
C CYS A 56 -14.03 -32.33 18.49
N SER A 57 -14.63 -31.76 19.54
CA SER A 57 -14.94 -32.50 20.76
C SER A 57 -16.20 -33.32 20.51
N PHE A 58 -16.04 -34.62 20.34
CA PHE A 58 -17.15 -35.57 20.50
C PHE A 58 -17.46 -35.65 22.00
N LEU A 59 -18.62 -35.13 22.40
CA LEU A 59 -19.27 -35.40 23.69
C LEU A 59 -20.40 -36.39 23.46
#